data_AF-A0A7K8E0Q1-F1
#
_entry.id   AF-A0A7K8E0Q1-F1
#
_cell.length_a   1.000
_cell.length_b   1.000
_cell.length_c   1.000
_cell.angle_alpha   90.00
_cell.angle_beta   90.00
_cell.angle_gamma   90.00
#
_symmetry.space_group_name_H-M   'P 1'
#
loop_
_entity.id
_entity.type
_entity.pdbx_description
1 polymer ?
#
loop_
_entity_poly.entity_id
_entity_poly.type
_entity_poly.pdbx_seq_one_letter_code
_entity_poly.pdbx_strand_id
1 'polypeptide(L)'
;RMLRALVAVSLWLRVSPRAQGAPCEAVRIPMCRSMPWNITRMPNHLHHSTQENAVLAIEQYEELVATGCSPVLPFFLCAMYAPICTLEFLYNPIKPCCSVCQCTHDGCEPIMRRYNHSWPESLACDDLPVYDRGVCISPEAIVTDVPEDFTQGFMVPDRPLEPDCRSRGQERCRCKKTKPTLSTYLAKNYSY
;
A
#
# COMPACT_ATOMS: atom_id res chain seq x y z
N ARG A 1 -32.60 56.87 29.65
CA ARG A 1 -31.99 56.11 30.78
C ARG A 1 -32.61 54.71 30.71
N MET A 2 -32.00 53.82 29.91
CA MET A 2 -31.08 52.74 30.35
C MET A 2 -31.87 51.64 31.08
N LEU A 3 -32.01 50.39 30.61
CA LEU A 3 -30.99 49.45 30.09
C LEU A 3 -31.62 48.43 29.11
N ARG A 4 -30.85 48.06 28.08
CA ARG A 4 -31.00 46.83 27.28
C ARG A 4 -30.45 45.64 28.09
N ALA A 5 -31.13 44.50 28.13
CA ALA A 5 -30.58 43.22 28.60
C ALA A 5 -30.95 42.15 27.56
N LEU A 6 -30.14 42.04 26.52
CA LEU A 6 -29.19 40.94 26.30
C LEU A 6 -29.88 39.63 25.91
N VAL A 7 -29.91 39.44 24.59
CA VAL A 7 -30.18 38.20 23.86
C VAL A 7 -29.30 37.08 24.41
N ALA A 8 -29.92 36.04 24.97
CA ALA A 8 -29.24 34.78 25.27
C ALA A 8 -29.83 33.67 24.40
N VAL A 9 -29.57 33.75 23.08
CA VAL A 9 -29.63 32.56 22.23
C VAL A 9 -28.38 31.77 22.56
N SER A 10 -28.49 30.87 23.53
CA SER A 10 -27.47 29.85 23.78
C SER A 10 -27.48 28.89 22.60
N LEU A 11 -26.79 29.29 21.54
CA LEU A 11 -26.36 28.39 20.49
C LEU A 11 -25.36 27.43 21.14
N TRP A 12 -25.86 26.31 21.63
CA TRP A 12 -25.05 25.15 21.94
C TRP A 12 -24.39 24.72 20.64
N LEU A 13 -23.22 25.30 20.34
CA LEU A 13 -22.25 24.68 19.46
C LEU A 13 -21.93 23.35 20.12
N ARG A 14 -22.69 22.32 19.73
CA ARG A 14 -22.25 20.93 19.87
C ARG A 14 -21.00 20.86 19.01
N VAL A 15 -19.84 21.11 19.62
CA VAL A 15 -18.57 20.64 19.12
C VAL A 15 -18.68 19.14 19.20
N SER A 16 -19.20 18.51 18.14
CA SER A 16 -19.04 17.08 17.95
C SER A 16 -17.54 16.82 18.05
N PRO A 17 -17.08 15.90 18.92
CA PRO A 17 -15.71 15.45 18.84
C PRO A 17 -15.61 14.84 17.43
N ARG A 18 -14.95 15.55 16.53
CA ARG A 18 -14.43 14.93 15.31
C ARG A 18 -13.66 13.73 15.82
N ALA A 19 -14.00 12.52 15.39
CA ALA A 19 -13.30 11.31 15.81
C ALA A 19 -11.81 11.49 15.52
N GLN A 20 -11.07 11.97 16.52
CA GLN A 20 -9.63 12.05 16.48
C GLN A 20 -9.22 10.60 16.61
N GLY A 21 -8.80 9.98 15.51
CA GLY A 21 -8.31 8.61 15.56
C GLY A 21 -7.22 8.49 16.64
N ALA A 22 -7.12 7.30 17.21
CA ALA A 22 -6.21 7.03 18.32
C ALA A 22 -4.76 7.40 17.95
N PRO A 23 -3.91 7.77 18.92
CA PRO A 23 -2.48 7.94 18.65
C PRO A 23 -1.89 6.66 18.01
N CYS A 24 -0.75 6.81 17.31
CA CYS A 24 -0.04 5.65 16.79
C CYS A 24 0.27 4.66 17.92
N GLU A 25 0.17 3.38 17.64
CA GLU A 25 0.48 2.29 18.56
C GLU A 25 1.38 1.26 17.89
N ALA A 26 2.12 0.48 18.69
CA ALA A 26 2.99 -0.56 18.15
C ALA A 26 2.19 -1.63 17.39
N VAL A 27 2.74 -2.15 16.29
CA VAL A 27 2.16 -3.28 15.55
C VAL A 27 2.25 -4.53 16.42
N ARG A 28 1.09 -5.14 16.72
CA ARG A 28 0.96 -6.35 17.55
C ARG A 28 0.55 -7.58 16.74
N ILE A 29 0.21 -7.41 15.47
CA ILE A 29 -0.14 -8.49 14.55
C ILE A 29 1.10 -9.37 14.28
N PRO A 30 1.10 -10.66 14.64
CA PRO A 30 2.28 -11.52 14.54
C PRO A 30 2.93 -11.57 13.15
N MET A 31 2.13 -11.79 12.09
CA MET A 31 2.65 -11.87 10.72
C MET A 31 3.18 -10.54 10.16
N CYS A 32 2.85 -9.41 10.80
CA CYS A 32 3.26 -8.07 10.36
C CYS A 32 4.50 -7.54 11.07
N ARG A 33 5.12 -8.32 11.96
CA ARG A 33 6.31 -7.90 12.70
C ARG A 33 7.54 -7.66 11.83
N SER A 34 7.60 -8.32 10.66
CA SER A 34 8.68 -8.15 9.68
C SER A 34 8.43 -6.99 8.70
N MET A 35 7.32 -6.26 8.85
CA MET A 35 7.06 -5.10 8.01
C MET A 35 8.10 -4.00 8.29
N PRO A 36 8.39 -3.17 7.28
CA PRO A 36 9.33 -2.07 7.42
C PRO A 36 8.84 -0.92 8.32
N TRP A 37 7.59 -0.99 8.80
CA TRP A 37 7.06 -0.12 9.85
C TRP A 37 6.70 -0.93 11.10
N ASN A 38 6.88 -0.30 12.27
CA ASN A 38 6.60 -0.91 13.57
C ASN A 38 5.45 -0.22 14.34
N ILE A 39 4.87 0.84 13.77
CA ILE A 39 3.74 1.58 14.35
C ILE A 39 2.58 1.66 13.37
N THR A 40 1.38 1.46 13.89
CA THR A 40 0.10 1.48 13.18
C THR A 40 -0.88 2.42 13.90
N ARG A 41 -2.06 2.61 13.33
CA ARG A 41 -3.17 3.33 13.94
C ARG A 41 -4.48 2.69 13.53
N MET A 42 -5.42 2.70 14.47
CA MET A 42 -6.79 2.24 14.25
C MET A 42 -7.76 3.43 14.08
N PRO A 43 -8.84 3.28 13.30
CA PRO A 43 -9.23 2.07 12.57
C PRO A 43 -8.36 1.79 11.35
N ASN A 44 -8.24 0.51 10.97
CA ASN A 44 -7.56 0.10 9.74
C ASN A 44 -8.48 0.23 8.51
N HIS A 45 -7.98 -0.14 7.32
CA HIS A 45 -8.73 -0.04 6.05
C HIS A 45 -9.95 -0.94 5.97
N LEU A 46 -10.05 -1.91 6.89
CA LEU A 46 -11.13 -2.88 7.01
C LEU A 46 -12.08 -2.52 8.17
N HIS A 47 -11.95 -1.30 8.71
CA HIS A 47 -12.80 -0.76 9.77
C HIS A 47 -12.72 -1.50 11.10
N HIS A 48 -11.69 -2.32 11.33
CA HIS A 48 -11.41 -2.83 12.66
C HIS A 48 -11.02 -1.66 13.57
N SER A 49 -11.69 -1.53 14.70
CA SER A 49 -11.42 -0.42 15.65
C SER A 49 -10.24 -0.72 16.59
N THR A 50 -9.81 -1.97 16.69
CA THR A 50 -8.72 -2.42 17.57
C THR A 50 -7.84 -3.42 16.84
N GLN A 51 -6.56 -3.51 17.23
CA GLN A 51 -5.66 -4.52 16.69
C GLN A 51 -6.08 -5.94 17.07
N GLU A 52 -6.72 -6.17 18.21
CA GLU A 52 -7.22 -7.49 18.61
C GLU A 52 -8.22 -8.03 17.59
N ASN A 53 -9.14 -7.17 17.10
CA ASN A 53 -10.07 -7.56 16.05
C ASN A 53 -9.36 -7.79 14.71
N ALA A 54 -8.35 -6.98 14.40
CA ALA A 54 -7.55 -7.15 13.20
C ALA A 54 -6.72 -8.45 13.23
N VAL A 55 -6.20 -8.85 14.39
CA VAL A 55 -5.47 -10.11 14.60
C VAL A 55 -6.37 -11.30 14.29
N LEU A 56 -7.56 -11.37 14.91
CA LEU A 56 -8.51 -12.46 14.65
C LEU A 56 -8.92 -12.54 13.17
N ALA A 57 -9.08 -11.39 12.52
CA ALA A 57 -9.50 -11.32 11.13
C ALA A 57 -8.38 -11.64 10.13
N ILE A 58 -7.11 -11.38 10.45
CA ILE A 58 -5.98 -11.64 9.55
C ILE A 58 -5.40 -13.06 9.70
N GLU A 59 -5.59 -13.72 10.85
CA GLU A 59 -5.14 -15.09 11.12
C GLU A 59 -5.60 -16.09 10.05
N GLN A 60 -6.79 -15.91 9.46
CA GLN A 60 -7.29 -16.78 8.38
C GLN A 60 -6.40 -16.81 7.13
N TYR A 61 -5.50 -15.83 6.94
CA TYR A 61 -4.59 -15.76 5.80
C TYR A 61 -3.21 -16.35 6.09
N GLU A 62 -2.92 -16.83 7.31
CA GLU A 62 -1.61 -17.40 7.66
C GLU A 62 -1.22 -18.56 6.75
N GLU A 63 -2.16 -19.47 6.49
CA GLU A 63 -1.93 -20.62 5.61
C GLU A 63 -1.70 -20.17 4.16
N LEU A 64 -2.47 -19.18 3.68
CA LEU A 64 -2.30 -18.63 2.33
C LEU A 64 -0.94 -17.96 2.18
N VAL A 65 -0.50 -17.19 3.19
CA VAL A 65 0.85 -16.60 3.25
C VAL A 65 1.92 -17.69 3.21
N ALA A 66 1.75 -18.77 3.96
CA ALA A 66 2.70 -19.89 4.00
C ALA A 66 2.84 -20.62 2.65
N THR A 67 1.84 -20.56 1.77
CA THR A 67 1.97 -21.13 0.41
C THR A 67 2.96 -20.40 -0.49
N GLY A 68 3.28 -19.13 -0.18
CA GLY A 68 4.17 -18.31 -1.01
C GLY A 68 3.59 -17.96 -2.39
N CYS A 69 2.27 -17.96 -2.55
CA CYS A 69 1.58 -17.70 -3.81
C CYS A 69 1.88 -16.33 -4.43
N SER A 70 2.21 -15.34 -3.61
CA SER A 70 2.70 -14.03 -4.05
C SER A 70 3.69 -13.48 -3.03
N PRO A 71 4.87 -12.99 -3.44
CA PRO A 71 5.88 -12.47 -2.52
C PRO A 71 5.44 -11.17 -1.83
N VAL A 72 4.44 -10.47 -2.40
CA VAL A 72 3.91 -9.21 -1.86
C VAL A 72 2.65 -9.39 -1.02
N LEU A 73 2.12 -10.62 -0.88
CA LEU A 73 0.94 -10.90 -0.07
C LEU A 73 1.07 -10.43 1.40
N PRO A 74 2.17 -10.73 2.12
CA PRO A 74 2.30 -10.28 3.52
C PRO A 74 2.29 -8.76 3.62
N PHE A 75 2.98 -8.07 2.70
CA PHE A 75 2.98 -6.61 2.65
C PHE A 75 1.57 -6.06 2.41
N PHE A 76 0.84 -6.61 1.43
CA PHE A 76 -0.51 -6.18 1.10
C PHE A 76 -1.46 -6.34 2.29
N LEU A 77 -1.48 -7.52 2.91
CA LEU A 77 -2.33 -7.78 4.08
C LEU A 77 -1.95 -6.83 5.23
N CYS A 78 -0.67 -6.69 5.55
CA CYS A 78 -0.27 -5.80 6.63
C CYS A 78 -0.55 -4.33 6.33
N ALA A 79 -0.44 -3.88 5.08
CA ALA A 79 -0.83 -2.54 4.67
C ALA A 79 -2.35 -2.29 4.84
N MET A 80 -3.18 -3.33 4.70
CA MET A 80 -4.64 -3.25 4.91
C MET A 80 -5.03 -3.35 6.40
N TYR A 81 -4.43 -4.27 7.14
CA TYR A 81 -4.79 -4.62 8.52
C TYR A 81 -4.06 -3.82 9.59
N ALA A 82 -2.82 -3.39 9.34
CA ALA A 82 -2.00 -2.58 10.24
C ALA A 82 -1.27 -1.49 9.44
N PRO A 83 -2.00 -0.52 8.85
CA PRO A 83 -1.42 0.50 7.99
C PRO A 83 -0.38 1.34 8.74
N ILE A 84 0.69 1.73 8.04
CA ILE A 84 1.75 2.58 8.60
C ILE A 84 1.18 3.88 9.18
N CYS A 85 1.56 4.20 10.41
CA CYS A 85 1.21 5.47 11.04
C CYS A 85 2.23 6.55 10.67
N THR A 86 1.81 7.56 9.90
CA THR A 86 2.64 8.73 9.55
C THR A 86 1.89 10.03 9.85
N LEU A 87 2.63 11.12 10.04
CA LEU A 87 2.07 12.43 10.40
C LEU A 87 1.15 13.01 9.32
N GLU A 88 1.43 12.72 8.05
CA GLU A 88 0.66 13.20 6.90
C GLU A 88 -0.67 12.46 6.74
N PHE A 89 -0.75 11.21 7.20
CA PHE A 89 -1.88 10.29 6.98
C PHE A 89 -2.59 9.89 8.28
N LEU A 90 -2.64 10.79 9.28
CA LEU A 90 -3.24 10.50 10.60
C LEU A 90 -4.75 10.22 10.53
N TYR A 91 -5.50 10.91 9.66
CA TYR A 91 -6.96 10.73 9.60
C TYR A 91 -7.40 9.66 8.61
N ASN A 92 -6.65 9.53 7.51
CA ASN A 92 -6.87 8.54 6.47
C ASN A 92 -5.53 7.85 6.25
N PRO A 93 -5.33 6.64 6.80
CA PRO A 93 -4.08 5.90 6.62
C PRO A 93 -3.76 5.74 5.13
N ILE A 94 -2.47 5.65 4.81
CA ILE A 94 -2.05 5.41 3.42
C ILE A 94 -2.46 3.99 3.00
N LYS A 95 -3.02 3.86 1.79
CA LYS A 95 -3.46 2.58 1.22
C LYS A 95 -2.32 1.93 0.41
N PRO A 96 -2.29 0.59 0.28
CA PRO A 96 -1.44 -0.06 -0.71
C PRO A 96 -1.84 0.36 -2.13
N CYS A 97 -0.87 0.41 -3.04
CA CYS A 97 -1.15 0.69 -4.45
C CYS A 97 -1.97 -0.44 -5.10
N CYS A 98 -2.83 -0.08 -6.06
CA CYS A 98 -3.64 -1.05 -6.82
C CYS A 98 -2.78 -2.16 -7.47
N SER A 99 -1.60 -1.82 -7.99
CA SER A 99 -0.66 -2.80 -8.58
C SER A 99 -0.19 -3.87 -7.59
N VAL A 100 0.00 -3.52 -6.32
CA VAL A 100 0.38 -4.47 -5.25
C VAL A 100 -0.77 -5.44 -4.98
N CYS A 101 -2.00 -4.93 -4.93
CA CYS A 101 -3.19 -5.76 -4.78
C CYS A 101 -3.36 -6.72 -5.96
N GLN A 102 -3.26 -6.23 -7.19
CA GLN A 102 -3.40 -7.06 -8.40
C GLN A 102 -2.35 -8.18 -8.43
N CYS A 103 -1.08 -7.86 -8.13
CA CYS A 103 -0.03 -8.87 -8.04
C CYS A 103 -0.29 -9.92 -6.95
N THR A 104 -0.91 -9.51 -5.82
CA THR A 104 -1.31 -10.43 -4.76
C THR A 104 -2.48 -11.31 -5.18
N HIS A 105 -3.52 -10.69 -5.74
CA HIS A 105 -4.73 -11.34 -6.24
C HIS A 105 -4.40 -12.40 -7.28
N ASP A 106 -3.64 -12.04 -8.31
CA ASP A 106 -3.32 -12.92 -9.45
C ASP A 106 -2.51 -14.16 -9.02
N GLY A 107 -1.63 -14.01 -8.03
CA GLY A 107 -0.86 -15.12 -7.48
C GLY A 107 -1.68 -16.04 -6.58
N CYS A 108 -2.56 -15.48 -5.75
CA CYS A 108 -3.16 -16.20 -4.62
C CYS A 108 -4.62 -16.62 -4.82
N GLU A 109 -5.40 -15.89 -5.63
CA GLU A 109 -6.79 -16.24 -5.92
C GLU A 109 -6.93 -17.66 -6.53
N PRO A 110 -6.08 -18.12 -7.46
CA PRO A 110 -6.18 -19.49 -7.99
C PRO A 110 -6.05 -20.58 -6.92
N ILE A 111 -5.27 -20.32 -5.86
CA ILE A 111 -5.16 -21.23 -4.71
C ILE A 111 -6.45 -21.20 -3.90
N MET A 112 -6.97 -20.02 -3.58
CA MET A 112 -8.23 -19.87 -2.84
C MET A 112 -9.38 -20.61 -3.54
N ARG A 113 -9.51 -20.44 -4.87
CA ARG A 113 -10.56 -21.09 -5.66
C ARG A 113 -10.47 -22.62 -5.64
N ARG A 114 -9.26 -23.19 -5.55
CA ARG A 114 -9.07 -24.65 -5.41
C ARG A 114 -9.74 -25.21 -4.15
N TYR A 115 -9.84 -24.39 -3.11
CA TYR A 115 -10.49 -24.74 -1.84
C TYR A 115 -11.89 -24.11 -1.71
N ASN A 116 -12.54 -23.75 -2.82
CA ASN A 116 -13.86 -23.12 -2.86
C ASN A 116 -13.97 -21.79 -2.10
N HIS A 117 -12.86 -21.06 -1.98
CA HIS A 117 -12.83 -19.69 -1.48
C HIS A 117 -12.65 -18.69 -2.63
N SER A 118 -13.24 -17.51 -2.51
CA SER A 118 -13.05 -16.40 -3.43
C SER A 118 -12.16 -15.32 -2.80
N TRP A 119 -11.54 -14.50 -3.63
CA TRP A 119 -10.92 -13.27 -3.13
C TRP A 119 -12.01 -12.40 -2.46
N PRO A 120 -11.77 -11.88 -1.24
CA PRO A 120 -12.81 -11.15 -0.51
C PRO A 120 -13.00 -9.75 -1.08
N GLU A 121 -14.25 -9.29 -1.11
CA GLU A 121 -14.63 -7.96 -1.60
C GLU A 121 -13.94 -6.84 -0.81
N SER A 122 -13.72 -7.04 0.49
CA SER A 122 -13.01 -6.08 1.36
C SER A 122 -11.52 -5.90 1.00
N LEU A 123 -10.95 -6.79 0.19
CA LEU A 123 -9.60 -6.69 -0.37
C LEU A 123 -9.63 -6.48 -1.89
N ALA A 124 -10.77 -6.08 -2.47
CA ALA A 124 -10.87 -5.80 -3.90
C ALA A 124 -9.91 -4.68 -4.33
N CYS A 125 -9.28 -4.85 -5.49
CA CYS A 125 -8.25 -3.93 -5.96
C CYS A 125 -8.80 -2.63 -6.56
N ASP A 126 -10.08 -2.62 -6.96
CA ASP A 126 -10.70 -1.50 -7.70
C ASP A 126 -10.82 -0.22 -6.85
N ASP A 127 -10.89 -0.35 -5.53
CA ASP A 127 -11.00 0.77 -4.59
C ASP A 127 -9.65 1.32 -4.09
N LEU A 128 -8.55 0.81 -4.66
CA LEU A 128 -7.20 1.21 -4.29
C LEU A 128 -6.62 2.26 -5.24
N PRO A 129 -5.84 3.22 -4.72
CA PRO A 129 -5.20 4.25 -5.53
C PRO A 129 -4.22 3.69 -6.55
N VAL A 130 -4.19 4.30 -7.73
CA VAL A 130 -3.14 4.13 -8.75
C VAL A 130 -2.04 5.16 -8.49
N TYR A 131 -0.78 4.75 -8.55
CA TYR A 131 0.39 5.59 -8.20
C TYR A 131 0.41 6.95 -8.92
N ASP A 132 0.08 6.99 -10.22
CA ASP A 132 0.07 8.23 -11.01
C ASP A 132 -1.11 9.16 -10.70
N ARG A 133 -2.05 8.73 -9.85
CA ARG A 133 -3.31 9.44 -9.55
C ARG A 133 -3.54 9.67 -8.05
N GLY A 134 -2.62 9.25 -7.18
CA GLY A 134 -2.75 9.40 -5.73
C GLY A 134 -1.57 8.83 -4.97
N VAL A 135 -1.52 9.10 -3.66
CA VAL A 135 -0.44 8.62 -2.79
C VAL A 135 -0.76 7.23 -2.25
N CYS A 136 0.13 6.27 -2.49
CA CYS A 136 0.00 4.88 -2.07
C CYS A 136 1.37 4.23 -1.80
N ILE A 137 1.38 3.08 -1.11
CA ILE A 137 2.63 2.36 -0.78
C ILE A 137 2.83 1.09 -1.60
N SER A 138 4.09 0.87 -2.02
CA SER A 138 4.59 -0.39 -2.60
C SER A 138 5.84 -0.85 -1.83
N PRO A 139 6.16 -2.16 -1.84
CA PRO A 139 7.34 -2.68 -1.17
C PRO A 139 8.67 -2.19 -1.75
N GLU A 140 8.71 -1.77 -3.03
CA GLU A 140 9.93 -1.27 -3.69
C GLU A 140 10.38 0.11 -3.16
N ALA A 141 9.47 0.86 -2.53
CA ALA A 141 9.78 2.15 -1.93
C ALA A 141 10.62 2.05 -0.64
N ILE A 142 10.92 0.82 -0.18
CA ILE A 142 11.61 0.54 1.08
C ILE A 142 12.84 -0.31 0.78
N VAL A 143 13.83 0.31 0.16
CA VAL A 143 15.15 -0.30 -0.07
C VAL A 143 15.90 -0.33 1.27
N THR A 144 15.77 -1.41 2.03
CA THR A 144 16.89 -1.91 2.82
C THR A 144 17.78 -2.70 1.88
N ASP A 145 19.08 -2.44 1.87
CA ASP A 145 20.08 -3.14 1.06
C ASP A 145 19.88 -4.67 1.08
N VAL A 146 19.24 -5.24 0.05
CA VAL A 146 19.15 -6.70 -0.13
C VAL A 146 20.31 -7.15 -1.02
N PRO A 147 21.08 -8.19 -0.63
CA PRO A 147 22.14 -8.76 -1.45
C PRO A 147 21.64 -9.20 -2.83
N GLU A 148 22.48 -9.05 -3.85
CA GLU A 148 22.15 -9.13 -5.30
C GLU A 148 21.51 -10.45 -5.81
N ASP A 149 21.28 -11.46 -4.97
CA ASP A 149 20.94 -12.83 -5.39
C ASP A 149 19.43 -13.09 -5.64
N PHE A 150 18.55 -12.17 -5.25
CA PHE A 150 17.09 -12.34 -5.40
C PHE A 150 16.47 -11.64 -6.62
N THR A 151 17.27 -10.97 -7.45
CA THR A 151 16.74 -10.21 -8.61
C THR A 151 16.37 -11.09 -9.81
N GLN A 152 16.68 -12.38 -9.78
CA GLN A 152 16.49 -13.28 -10.93
C GLN A 152 15.00 -13.66 -11.18
N GLY A 153 14.09 -13.39 -10.25
CA GLY A 153 12.68 -13.84 -10.33
C GLY A 153 11.62 -12.77 -10.54
N PHE A 154 11.96 -11.48 -10.49
CA PHE A 154 10.98 -10.38 -10.50
C PHE A 154 11.30 -9.35 -11.60
N MET A 155 11.31 -9.80 -12.85
CA MET A 155 11.18 -8.88 -13.99
C MET A 155 9.75 -8.99 -14.50
N VAL A 156 8.89 -8.05 -14.09
CA VAL A 156 7.68 -7.73 -14.84
C VAL A 156 8.15 -7.33 -16.25
N PRO A 157 7.63 -7.92 -17.33
CA PRO A 157 7.92 -7.45 -18.67
C PRO A 157 7.38 -6.02 -18.76
N ASP A 158 8.29 -5.05 -18.75
CA ASP A 158 8.00 -3.66 -19.05
C ASP A 158 7.39 -3.64 -20.46
N ARG A 159 6.08 -3.44 -20.58
CA ARG A 159 5.42 -3.27 -21.88
C ARG A 159 5.74 -1.85 -22.30
N PRO A 160 6.60 -1.61 -23.29
CA PRO A 160 6.95 -0.25 -23.65
C PRO A 160 5.73 0.40 -24.29
N LEU A 161 5.29 1.53 -23.72
CA LEU A 161 4.63 2.56 -24.51
C LEU A 161 5.61 2.96 -25.60
N GLU A 162 5.25 2.62 -26.84
CA GLU A 162 6.07 2.80 -28.05
C GLU A 162 6.81 4.13 -28.11
N PRO A 163 8.14 4.11 -28.26
CA PRO A 163 8.88 5.16 -28.95
C PRO A 163 9.08 4.75 -30.40
N ASP A 164 8.66 5.64 -31.29
CA ASP A 164 8.71 5.58 -32.76
C ASP A 164 10.09 5.10 -33.30
N CYS A 165 10.20 3.82 -33.63
CA CYS A 165 11.38 3.26 -34.33
C CYS A 165 11.27 3.49 -35.83
N ARG A 166 11.48 4.73 -36.28
CA ARG A 166 11.63 5.04 -37.72
C ARG A 166 13.08 4.84 -38.17
N SER A 167 13.36 3.71 -38.82
CA SER A 167 13.80 3.62 -40.23
C SER A 167 14.59 2.33 -40.56
N ARG A 168 13.96 1.52 -41.43
CA ARG A 168 14.51 0.79 -42.58
C ARG A 168 15.93 0.19 -42.43
N GLY A 169 16.01 -1.03 -41.92
CA GLY A 169 17.21 -1.87 -42.04
C GLY A 169 17.31 -2.87 -40.90
N GLN A 170 17.18 -4.14 -41.24
CA GLN A 170 17.33 -5.30 -40.37
C GLN A 170 18.60 -5.24 -39.52
N GLU A 171 18.46 -5.06 -38.21
CA GLU A 171 19.07 -5.88 -37.13
C GLU A 171 18.81 -5.26 -35.75
N ARG A 172 17.85 -5.85 -35.03
CA ARG A 172 17.79 -6.01 -33.56
C ARG A 172 18.19 -4.78 -32.73
N CYS A 173 17.21 -3.94 -32.39
CA CYS A 173 17.34 -2.97 -31.30
C CYS A 173 17.87 -3.68 -30.04
N ARG A 174 19.13 -3.43 -29.68
CA ARG A 174 19.73 -3.96 -28.45
C ARG A 174 19.72 -2.87 -27.38
N CYS A 175 18.87 -3.04 -26.38
CA CYS A 175 19.00 -2.29 -25.14
C CYS A 175 20.36 -2.65 -24.51
N LYS A 176 21.23 -1.65 -24.32
CA LYS A 176 22.44 -1.83 -23.53
C LYS A 176 22.03 -1.90 -22.06
N LYS A 177 22.38 -2.99 -21.37
CA LYS A 177 22.19 -3.08 -19.92
C LYS A 177 23.08 -2.04 -19.25
N THR A 178 22.48 -1.05 -18.61
CA THR A 178 23.16 -0.06 -17.77
C THR A 178 22.86 -0.36 -16.31
N LYS A 179 23.89 -0.32 -15.44
CA LYS A 179 23.70 -0.50 -14.00
C LYS A 179 23.00 0.73 -13.40
N PRO A 180 21.93 0.56 -12.60
CA PRO A 180 21.29 1.67 -11.91
C PRO A 180 22.22 2.17 -10.81
N THR A 181 22.93 3.25 -11.09
CA THR A 181 23.80 3.93 -10.13
C THR A 181 23.38 5.39 -10.06
N LEU A 182 23.65 6.05 -8.94
CA LEU A 182 23.41 7.49 -8.78
C LEU A 182 24.08 8.30 -9.92
N SER A 183 25.28 7.88 -10.34
CA SER A 183 25.98 8.46 -11.48
C SER A 183 25.21 8.30 -12.80
N THR A 184 24.58 7.14 -13.04
CA THR A 184 23.77 6.92 -14.24
C THR A 184 22.47 7.73 -14.23
N TYR A 185 21.88 7.94 -13.05
CA TYR A 185 20.69 8.77 -12.87
C TYR A 185 20.99 10.25 -13.17
N LEU A 186 22.06 10.78 -12.58
CA LEU A 186 22.51 12.16 -12.80
C LEU A 186 22.97 12.41 -14.24
N ALA A 187 23.59 11.41 -14.88
CA ALA A 187 24.03 11.53 -16.27
C ALA A 187 22.88 11.57 -17.28
N LYS A 188 21.67 11.14 -16.91
CA LYS A 188 20.53 11.05 -17.82
C LYS A 188 19.68 12.32 -17.92
N ASN A 189 20.05 13.38 -17.20
CA ASN A 189 19.49 14.73 -17.29
C ASN A 189 17.99 14.74 -17.62
N TYR A 190 17.21 14.08 -16.76
CA TYR A 190 15.76 14.07 -16.87
C TYR A 190 15.26 15.49 -16.58
N SER A 191 14.71 16.15 -17.59
CA SER A 191 13.96 17.40 -17.39
C SER A 191 12.62 17.04 -16.77
N TYR A 192 12.39 17.51 -15.55
CA TYR A 192 11.07 17.51 -14.92
C TYR A 192 10.20 18.62 -15.52
#